data_AF-A0A8C9YV52-F1
#
_entry.id   AF-A0A8C9YV52-F1
#
_cell.length_a   1.000
_cell.length_b   1.000
_cell.length_c   1.000
_cell.angle_alpha   90.00
_cell.angle_beta   90.00
_cell.angle_gamma   90.00
#
_symmetry.space_group_name_H-M   'P 1'
#
loop_
_entity.id
_entity.type
_entity.pdbx_description
1 polymer ?
#
loop_
_entity_poly.entity_id
_entity_poly.type
_entity_poly.pdbx_seq_one_letter_code
_entity_poly.pdbx_strand_id
1 'polypeptide(L)'
;MNSMLTRSQQKTICSQFGSVKLQLLYKASIHGFTGAAFHKRCDNCCPTLSVGYNASGYVFGGYTKQPFSQSGHYVHDDQAFLFTFSGEKLRNYPVTEPAYAVRMIANSGPYFGEALVLVHGSKAVVYSCPGNYYNFNAAEMHGNDLKLTECEVYEVEEIPEFEKPWRPMVWENEKRTELMDSIKFYRPMISSVPQVRVLLIGPVGAGKSSFFNSINSLFIGYVSNQAIAGSSTTSLTTKFRTYSVKAGRGGKPLPIIFCDTMGLEENTGAGLDIDDIISILKGHLPDSYQFNPSAPLHPETSGYRKSPGLKDEIHCVAYVTDACKVSIMPTKLELKLEAIRRKVNSMGIPQLVLLTKVDEACSFVSQDIRNIYKSGYIEEMMQEVSARLGVPMSCVVPVKNYSKELELDLNCDILLLTAVIQMLRAADSYFDELSDRKSNIETKE
;
A
#
# COMPACT_ATOMS: atom_id res chain seq x y z
N MET A 1 -12.46 20.56 4.48
CA MET A 1 -11.52 21.33 3.64
C MET A 1 -10.63 20.33 2.94
N ASN A 2 -10.46 20.44 1.63
CA ASN A 2 -9.61 19.49 0.90
C ASN A 2 -8.19 20.06 0.77
N SER A 3 -7.21 19.24 1.10
CA SER A 3 -5.77 19.49 0.92
C SER A 3 -5.41 19.68 -0.55
N MET A 4 -4.47 20.58 -0.85
CA MET A 4 -3.81 20.69 -2.15
C MET A 4 -2.56 19.83 -2.27
N LEU A 5 -1.98 19.35 -1.17
CA LEU A 5 -0.99 18.28 -1.24
C LEU A 5 -1.66 17.07 -1.89
N THR A 6 -1.02 16.53 -2.92
CA THR A 6 -1.44 15.24 -3.48
C THR A 6 -1.22 14.16 -2.43
N ARG A 7 -1.97 13.06 -2.51
CA ARG A 7 -1.80 11.93 -1.60
C ARG A 7 -0.36 11.36 -1.65
N SER A 8 0.29 11.42 -2.82
CA SER A 8 1.70 11.03 -3.01
C SER A 8 2.63 11.94 -2.23
N GLN A 9 2.46 13.27 -2.34
CA GLN A 9 3.24 14.24 -1.56
C GLN A 9 3.02 14.10 -0.06
N GLN A 10 1.77 13.94 0.39
CA GLN A 10 1.44 13.69 1.80
C GLN A 10 2.19 12.46 2.33
N LYS A 11 2.19 11.36 1.57
CA LYS A 11 2.90 10.15 1.96
C LYS A 11 4.42 10.33 2.01
N THR A 12 5.00 10.96 0.99
CA THR A 12 6.44 11.23 0.92
C THR A 12 6.92 12.10 2.08
N ILE A 13 6.12 13.06 2.54
CA ILE A 13 6.49 13.89 3.68
C ILE A 13 6.20 13.21 5.03
N CYS A 14 5.09 12.47 5.15
CA CYS A 14 4.79 11.70 6.36
C CYS A 14 5.87 10.65 6.65
N SER A 15 6.47 10.03 5.62
CA SER A 15 7.54 9.05 5.81
C SER A 15 8.81 9.64 6.46
N GLN A 16 8.96 10.97 6.51
CA GLN A 16 10.04 11.62 7.26
C GLN A 16 9.81 11.58 8.78
N PHE A 17 8.57 11.42 9.23
CA PHE A 17 8.16 11.50 10.63
C PHE A 17 7.73 10.15 11.22
N GLY A 18 7.78 9.07 10.44
CA GLY A 18 7.29 7.75 10.84
C GLY A 18 5.79 7.59 10.64
N SER A 19 5.12 6.98 11.61
CA SER A 19 3.67 6.70 11.56
C SER A 19 2.87 7.93 11.98
N VAL A 20 2.70 8.88 11.06
CA VAL A 20 1.94 10.12 11.30
C VAL A 20 0.85 10.34 10.25
N LYS A 21 -0.13 11.17 10.60
CA LYS A 21 -1.13 11.71 9.65
C LYS A 21 -1.15 13.23 9.70
N LEU A 22 -1.54 13.84 8.59
CA LEU A 22 -1.63 15.30 8.46
C LEU A 22 -3.08 15.76 8.61
N GLN A 23 -3.36 16.57 9.63
CA GLN A 23 -4.66 17.20 9.82
C GLN A 23 -4.61 18.66 9.38
N LEU A 24 -5.38 19.02 8.36
CA LEU A 24 -5.41 20.38 7.83
C LEU A 24 -6.06 21.37 8.83
N LEU A 25 -5.26 22.29 9.38
CA LEU A 25 -5.70 23.33 10.32
C LEU A 25 -6.12 24.62 9.61
N TYR A 26 -5.30 25.05 8.64
CA TYR A 26 -5.44 26.33 7.96
C TYR A 26 -5.26 26.17 6.45
N LYS A 27 -6.15 26.81 5.67
CA LYS A 27 -6.07 26.96 4.23
C LYS A 27 -6.39 28.40 3.87
N ALA A 28 -5.42 29.13 3.34
CA ALA A 28 -5.50 30.58 3.17
C ALA A 28 -6.59 31.00 2.18
N SER A 29 -6.87 30.22 1.13
CA SER A 29 -8.00 30.49 0.22
C SER A 29 -9.37 30.44 0.89
N ILE A 30 -9.51 29.74 2.02
CA ILE A 30 -10.76 29.62 2.78
C ILE A 30 -10.77 30.61 3.96
N HIS A 31 -9.64 30.76 4.64
CA HIS A 31 -9.55 31.52 5.89
C HIS A 31 -9.02 32.96 5.71
N GLY A 32 -8.46 33.27 4.55
CA GLY A 32 -7.84 34.55 4.21
C GLY A 32 -6.33 34.56 4.45
N PHE A 33 -5.59 35.19 3.53
CA PHE A 33 -4.12 35.36 3.58
C PHE A 33 -3.70 36.43 4.59
N THR A 34 -4.03 36.24 5.87
CA THR A 34 -3.68 37.18 6.94
C THR A 34 -3.00 36.47 8.11
N GLY A 35 -2.08 37.15 8.78
CA GLY A 35 -1.44 36.62 9.99
C GLY A 35 -2.48 36.29 11.06
N ALA A 36 -3.48 37.15 11.24
CA ALA A 36 -4.57 36.92 12.19
C ALA A 36 -5.37 35.63 11.91
N ALA A 37 -5.65 35.31 10.63
CA ALA A 37 -6.36 34.09 10.26
C ALA A 37 -5.51 32.82 10.50
N PHE A 38 -4.21 32.91 10.23
CA PHE A 38 -3.24 31.87 10.53
C PHE A 38 -3.15 31.62 12.04
N HIS A 39 -2.82 32.64 12.83
CA HIS A 39 -2.64 32.53 14.28
C HIS A 39 -3.91 32.05 15.00
N LYS A 40 -5.09 32.50 14.56
CA LYS A 40 -6.38 32.04 15.11
C LYS A 40 -6.56 30.51 15.03
N ARG A 41 -5.90 29.85 14.08
CA ARG A 41 -6.09 28.42 13.79
C ARG A 41 -4.89 27.55 14.14
N CYS A 42 -3.69 28.12 14.12
CA CYS A 42 -2.45 27.34 14.23
C CYS A 42 -1.68 27.62 15.52
N ASP A 43 -1.99 28.68 16.27
CA ASP A 43 -1.31 28.94 17.54
C ASP A 43 -1.57 27.80 18.53
N ASN A 44 -0.52 27.41 19.24
CA ASN A 44 -0.49 26.29 20.21
C ASN A 44 -0.67 24.88 19.61
N CYS A 45 -0.86 24.74 18.29
CA CYS A 45 -0.79 23.43 17.61
C CYS A 45 0.66 23.08 17.31
N CYS A 46 1.06 21.83 17.57
CA CYS A 46 2.40 21.33 17.27
C CYS A 46 2.47 19.79 17.32
N PRO A 47 3.37 19.16 16.57
CA PRO A 47 4.20 19.73 15.50
C PRO A 47 3.36 20.17 14.29
N THR A 48 3.87 21.11 13.50
CA THR A 48 3.15 21.58 12.29
C THR A 48 4.00 21.47 11.03
N LEU A 49 3.31 21.15 9.94
CA LEU A 49 3.84 21.18 8.59
C LEU A 49 3.13 22.28 7.79
N SER A 50 3.91 23.22 7.29
CA SER A 50 3.45 24.40 6.56
C SER A 50 3.80 24.28 5.09
N VAL A 51 2.85 24.53 4.20
CA VAL A 51 2.99 24.34 2.74
C VAL A 51 2.48 25.55 1.98
N GLY A 52 3.33 26.15 1.16
CA GLY A 52 3.03 27.19 0.20
C GLY A 52 2.98 26.66 -1.23
N TYR A 53 2.15 27.30 -2.03
CA TYR A 53 1.97 27.01 -3.46
C TYR A 53 2.09 28.32 -4.24
N ASN A 54 2.67 28.26 -5.44
CA ASN A 54 2.70 29.40 -6.35
C ASN A 54 2.19 29.03 -7.76
N ALA A 55 1.98 30.06 -8.59
CA ALA A 55 1.46 29.88 -9.95
C ALA A 55 2.46 29.18 -10.88
N SER A 56 3.74 29.20 -10.52
CA SER A 56 4.82 28.50 -11.21
C SER A 56 4.84 26.98 -10.93
N GLY A 57 3.93 26.46 -10.10
CA GLY A 57 3.78 25.03 -9.83
C GLY A 57 4.67 24.48 -8.71
N TYR A 58 5.37 25.33 -7.96
CA TYR A 58 6.20 24.89 -6.85
C TYR A 58 5.35 24.62 -5.61
N VAL A 59 5.71 23.56 -4.88
CA VAL A 59 5.13 23.18 -3.59
C VAL A 59 6.26 23.10 -2.58
N PHE A 60 6.25 24.00 -1.60
CA PHE A 60 7.39 24.20 -0.70
C PHE A 60 6.94 24.68 0.67
N GLY A 61 7.79 24.65 1.67
CA GLY A 61 7.42 25.13 2.99
C GLY A 61 8.37 24.70 4.07
N GLY A 62 7.85 24.46 5.27
CA GLY A 62 8.67 24.10 6.43
C GLY A 62 7.93 23.30 7.48
N TYR A 63 8.69 22.61 8.30
CA TYR A 63 8.24 21.85 9.46
C TYR A 63 8.86 22.44 10.73
N THR A 64 8.08 22.45 11.81
CA THR A 64 8.57 22.75 13.15
C THR A 64 7.84 21.93 14.21
N LYS A 65 8.56 21.53 15.26
CA LYS A 65 8.02 20.93 16.48
C LYS A 65 7.47 21.96 17.45
N GLN A 66 7.77 23.24 17.24
CA GLN A 66 7.39 24.29 18.17
C GLN A 66 5.98 24.81 17.86
N PRO A 67 5.17 25.08 18.90
CA PRO A 67 3.89 25.73 18.70
C PRO A 67 4.09 27.17 18.22
N PHE A 68 3.32 27.58 17.21
CA PHE A 68 3.27 28.98 16.83
C PHE A 68 2.64 29.82 17.94
N SER A 69 3.12 31.06 18.05
CA SER A 69 2.62 32.09 18.95
C SER A 69 2.87 33.47 18.35
N GLN A 70 2.53 34.51 19.11
CA GLN A 70 2.64 35.91 18.70
C GLN A 70 3.60 36.70 19.60
N SER A 71 4.58 36.02 20.21
CA SER A 71 5.47 36.60 21.22
C SER A 71 6.49 37.61 20.70
N GLY A 72 6.74 37.66 19.39
CA GLY A 72 7.77 38.48 18.77
C GLY A 72 9.19 37.88 18.82
N HIS A 73 9.37 36.78 19.56
CA HIS A 73 10.67 36.17 19.80
C HIS A 73 11.00 35.04 18.82
N TYR A 74 12.28 34.71 18.74
CA TYR A 74 12.73 33.47 18.13
C TYR A 74 12.49 32.30 19.08
N VAL A 75 12.23 31.13 18.51
CA VAL A 75 12.06 29.89 19.27
C VAL A 75 13.04 28.85 18.74
N HIS A 76 13.66 28.16 19.70
CA HIS A 76 14.61 27.10 19.42
C HIS A 76 13.91 25.84 18.89
N ASP A 77 14.36 25.33 17.75
CA ASP A 77 13.94 24.03 17.21
C ASP A 77 15.10 23.40 16.44
N ASP A 78 15.65 22.29 16.94
CA ASP A 78 16.75 21.56 16.31
C ASP A 78 16.29 20.56 15.25
N GLN A 79 14.97 20.39 15.12
CA GLN A 79 14.33 19.47 14.16
C GLN A 79 13.55 20.22 13.08
N ALA A 80 13.60 21.55 13.10
CA ALA A 80 13.01 22.36 12.04
C ALA A 80 13.76 22.18 10.72
N PHE A 81 13.02 22.15 9.63
CA PHE A 81 13.58 22.14 8.28
C PHE A 81 12.63 22.81 7.31
N LEU A 82 13.20 23.36 6.24
CA LEU A 82 12.45 23.77 5.06
C LEU A 82 12.44 22.66 4.03
N PHE A 83 11.47 22.64 3.12
CA PHE A 83 11.42 21.65 2.06
C PHE A 83 10.84 22.21 0.77
N THR A 84 11.16 21.54 -0.34
CA THR A 84 10.47 21.72 -1.62
C THR A 84 10.24 20.36 -2.29
N PHE A 85 9.16 20.27 -3.07
CA PHE A 85 8.89 19.15 -3.93
C PHE A 85 9.38 19.41 -5.35
N SER A 86 10.18 18.48 -5.88
CA SER A 86 10.48 18.38 -7.31
C SER A 86 9.73 17.18 -7.88
N GLY A 87 8.53 17.41 -8.41
CA GLY A 87 7.58 16.34 -8.70
C GLY A 87 7.13 15.65 -7.41
N GLU A 88 7.39 14.35 -7.28
CA GLU A 88 7.09 13.55 -6.08
C GLU A 88 8.26 13.46 -5.10
N LYS A 89 9.45 13.97 -5.47
CA LYS A 89 10.64 13.90 -4.62
C LYS A 89 10.66 15.08 -3.66
N LEU A 90 10.81 14.77 -2.38
CA LEU A 90 10.99 15.74 -1.32
C LEU A 90 12.47 16.07 -1.14
N ARG A 91 12.81 17.34 -1.08
CA ARG A 91 14.14 17.82 -0.71
C ARG A 91 14.04 18.67 0.54
N ASN A 92 14.81 18.30 1.57
CA ASN A 92 14.82 18.98 2.87
C ASN A 92 16.07 19.86 3.02
N TYR A 93 15.91 20.96 3.74
CA TYR A 93 16.93 21.94 4.10
C TYR A 93 16.86 22.12 5.63
N PRO A 94 17.68 21.37 6.40
CA PRO A 94 17.70 21.48 7.85
C PRO A 94 18.06 22.88 8.34
N VAL A 95 17.56 23.24 9.51
CA VAL A 95 18.01 24.45 10.22
C VAL A 95 19.51 24.37 10.51
N THR A 96 20.22 25.48 10.27
CA THR A 96 21.66 25.58 10.57
C THR A 96 21.93 26.20 11.94
N GLU A 97 21.01 27.01 12.44
CA GLU A 97 21.09 27.67 13.75
C GLU A 97 19.77 27.47 14.52
N PRO A 98 19.64 26.38 15.30
CA PRO A 98 18.40 25.99 15.96
C PRO A 98 17.77 27.09 16.83
N ALA A 99 18.57 27.95 17.47
CA ALA A 99 18.09 29.05 18.30
C ALA A 99 17.23 30.09 17.55
N TYR A 100 17.36 30.14 16.22
CA TYR A 100 16.64 31.04 15.33
C TYR A 100 15.73 30.29 14.34
N ALA A 101 15.28 29.08 14.69
CA ALA A 101 14.56 28.21 13.77
C ALA A 101 13.21 28.78 13.30
N VAL A 102 12.45 29.39 14.22
CA VAL A 102 11.11 29.93 13.97
C VAL A 102 10.98 31.29 14.65
N ARG A 103 10.27 32.24 14.02
CA ARG A 103 10.01 33.56 14.58
C ARG A 103 8.51 33.79 14.78
N MET A 104 8.11 34.31 15.95
CA MET A 104 6.70 34.39 16.35
C MET A 104 6.10 35.77 16.04
N ILE A 105 5.61 36.00 14.81
CA ILE A 105 5.22 37.34 14.32
C ILE A 105 3.73 37.47 14.05
N ALA A 106 3.01 38.27 14.84
CA ALA A 106 1.55 38.39 14.81
C ALA A 106 0.90 38.70 13.44
N ASN A 107 1.58 39.43 12.56
CA ASN A 107 1.01 39.82 11.25
C ASN A 107 1.44 38.89 10.11
N SER A 108 2.17 37.83 10.39
CA SER A 108 2.77 36.95 9.38
C SER A 108 2.79 35.49 9.84
N GLY A 109 2.95 34.56 8.91
CA GLY A 109 3.23 33.18 9.27
C GLY A 109 2.72 32.18 8.23
N PRO A 110 3.16 30.92 8.30
CA PRO A 110 4.30 30.38 9.06
C PRO A 110 5.62 31.10 8.76
N TYR A 111 6.46 31.34 9.78
CA TYR A 111 7.68 32.16 9.71
C TYR A 111 8.89 31.38 10.22
N PHE A 112 9.72 30.90 9.28
CA PHE A 112 10.89 30.06 9.55
C PHE A 112 12.18 30.88 9.49
N GLY A 113 12.77 31.07 10.67
CA GLY A 113 13.93 31.92 10.90
C GLY A 113 13.73 33.32 10.33
N GLU A 114 14.70 33.80 9.54
CA GLU A 114 14.58 34.97 8.67
C GLU A 114 14.79 34.54 7.22
N ALA A 115 14.41 33.30 6.91
CA ALA A 115 14.73 32.69 5.63
C ALA A 115 13.49 32.47 4.76
N LEU A 116 12.36 32.05 5.35
CA LEU A 116 11.12 31.80 4.61
C LEU A 116 9.89 32.16 5.44
N VAL A 117 9.00 32.97 4.87
CA VAL A 117 7.68 33.28 5.45
C VAL A 117 6.62 33.05 4.38
N LEU A 118 5.60 32.24 4.64
CA LEU A 118 4.58 31.95 3.64
C LEU A 118 3.57 33.11 3.50
N VAL A 119 2.88 33.50 4.58
CA VAL A 119 1.99 34.69 4.56
C VAL A 119 2.74 35.86 5.19
N HIS A 120 3.41 36.68 4.39
CA HIS A 120 4.21 37.81 4.90
C HIS A 120 3.41 39.12 4.93
N GLY A 121 3.36 39.77 6.10
CA GLY A 121 2.71 41.07 6.29
C GLY A 121 1.21 41.05 5.96
N SER A 122 0.54 39.94 6.26
CA SER A 122 -0.88 39.70 5.96
C SER A 122 -1.24 39.87 4.48
N LYS A 123 -0.37 39.34 3.62
CA LYS A 123 -0.53 39.32 2.17
C LYS A 123 -0.21 37.93 1.63
N ALA A 124 -0.75 37.62 0.46
CA ALA A 124 -0.45 36.40 -0.30
C ALA A 124 0.95 36.46 -0.98
N VAL A 125 1.98 36.74 -0.20
CA VAL A 125 3.37 36.86 -0.68
C VAL A 125 4.32 36.18 0.29
N VAL A 126 5.30 35.49 -0.28
CA VAL A 126 6.40 34.85 0.42
C VAL A 126 7.51 35.86 0.67
N TYR A 127 8.07 35.87 1.87
CA TYR A 127 9.39 36.44 2.11
C TYR A 127 10.44 35.33 2.00
N SER A 128 11.54 35.60 1.29
CA SER A 128 12.62 34.63 1.06
C SER A 128 13.99 35.30 1.17
N CYS A 129 14.82 34.83 2.09
CA CYS A 129 16.19 35.29 2.31
C CYS A 129 17.09 34.13 2.79
N PRO A 130 17.43 33.18 1.90
CA PRO A 130 18.28 32.04 2.26
C PRO A 130 19.70 32.48 2.65
N GLY A 131 20.34 31.73 3.54
CA GLY A 131 21.77 31.87 3.86
C GLY A 131 22.10 31.96 5.35
N ASN A 132 21.24 32.61 6.16
CA ASN A 132 21.52 32.80 7.59
C ASN A 132 21.25 31.55 8.42
N TYR A 133 19.97 31.14 8.53
CA TYR A 133 19.53 30.04 9.41
C TYR A 133 19.03 28.80 8.64
N TYR A 134 18.79 28.97 7.34
CA TYR A 134 18.47 27.91 6.40
C TYR A 134 19.18 28.21 5.09
N ASN A 135 19.82 27.20 4.51
CA ASN A 135 20.55 27.33 3.26
C ASN A 135 19.81 26.57 2.15
N PHE A 136 19.23 27.31 1.20
CA PHE A 136 18.56 26.76 0.03
C PHE A 136 18.73 27.69 -1.18
N ASN A 137 18.57 27.14 -2.39
CA ASN A 137 18.53 27.93 -3.61
C ASN A 137 17.09 28.41 -3.87
N ALA A 138 16.87 29.72 -3.95
CA ALA A 138 15.54 30.31 -4.14
C ALA A 138 14.84 29.88 -5.46
N ALA A 139 15.62 29.68 -6.53
CA ALA A 139 15.09 29.20 -7.80
C ALA A 139 14.62 27.75 -7.70
N GLU A 140 15.34 26.90 -6.97
CA GLU A 140 14.94 25.50 -6.74
C GLU A 140 13.78 25.38 -5.73
N MET A 141 13.76 26.23 -4.70
CA MET A 141 12.76 26.18 -3.64
C MET A 141 11.39 26.59 -4.14
N HIS A 142 11.30 27.72 -4.84
CA HIS A 142 10.03 28.36 -5.22
C HIS A 142 10.09 29.05 -6.59
N GLY A 143 11.06 28.74 -7.46
CA GLY A 143 11.13 29.28 -8.82
C GLY A 143 11.39 30.79 -8.90
N ASN A 144 11.87 31.42 -7.82
CA ASN A 144 11.88 32.88 -7.63
C ASN A 144 10.48 33.54 -7.72
N ASP A 145 9.40 32.76 -7.69
CA ASP A 145 8.02 33.25 -7.68
C ASP A 145 7.52 33.31 -6.23
N LEU A 146 7.53 34.52 -5.68
CA LEU A 146 7.14 34.81 -4.31
C LEU A 146 5.64 35.06 -4.15
N LYS A 147 4.83 35.00 -5.22
CA LYS A 147 3.38 35.16 -5.09
C LYS A 147 2.76 33.84 -4.67
N LEU A 148 2.09 33.82 -3.53
CA LEU A 148 1.34 32.63 -3.11
C LEU A 148 0.00 32.55 -3.82
N THR A 149 -0.30 31.36 -4.33
CA THR A 149 -1.65 30.97 -4.73
C THR A 149 -2.38 30.27 -3.59
N GLU A 150 -1.65 29.64 -2.66
CA GLU A 150 -2.20 28.99 -1.48
C GLU A 150 -1.17 28.88 -0.34
N CYS A 151 -1.66 28.86 0.89
CA CYS A 151 -0.90 28.43 2.07
C CYS A 151 -1.76 27.46 2.89
N GLU A 152 -1.23 26.27 3.16
CA GLU A 152 -1.83 25.26 4.00
C GLU A 152 -0.95 24.98 5.22
N VAL A 153 -1.56 24.78 6.39
CA VAL A 153 -0.85 24.37 7.60
C VAL A 153 -1.55 23.16 8.17
N TYR A 154 -0.76 22.13 8.44
CA TYR A 154 -1.18 20.84 8.93
C TYR A 154 -0.61 20.63 10.33
N GLU A 155 -1.42 20.07 11.23
CA GLU A 155 -0.92 19.40 12.42
C GLU A 155 -0.40 18.03 12.03
N VAL A 156 0.74 17.64 12.59
CA VAL A 156 1.33 16.32 12.40
C VAL A 156 0.94 15.47 13.60
N GLU A 157 -0.08 14.62 13.43
CA GLU A 157 -0.58 13.76 14.49
C GLU A 157 0.11 12.39 14.42
N GLU A 158 0.70 11.94 15.53
CA GLU A 158 1.21 10.58 15.65
C GLU A 158 0.05 9.57 15.64
N ILE A 159 0.18 8.53 14.82
CA ILE A 159 -0.77 7.42 14.83
C ILE A 159 -0.36 6.50 15.97
N PRO A 160 -1.23 6.29 16.99
CA PRO A 160 -0.85 5.54 18.17
C PRO A 160 -0.57 4.08 17.83
N GLU A 161 0.39 3.51 18.55
CA GLU A 161 0.66 2.07 18.56
C GLU A 161 -0.13 1.41 19.68
N PHE A 162 -0.61 0.20 19.45
CA PHE A 162 -1.35 -0.55 20.44
C PHE A 162 -0.41 -1.36 21.33
N GLU A 163 -0.62 -1.27 22.64
CA GLU A 163 0.10 -2.10 23.62
C GLU A 163 -0.12 -3.60 23.35
N LYS A 164 -1.37 -3.98 23.08
CA LYS A 164 -1.79 -5.34 22.73
C LYS A 164 -2.15 -5.43 21.26
N PRO A 165 -1.81 -6.54 20.58
CA PRO A 165 -2.12 -6.65 19.17
C PRO A 165 -3.63 -6.79 18.93
N TRP A 166 -4.18 -6.05 17.95
CA TRP A 166 -5.61 -6.13 17.62
C TRP A 166 -5.99 -7.46 16.92
N ARG A 167 -4.99 -8.18 16.39
CA ARG A 167 -5.10 -9.59 16.02
C ARG A 167 -4.00 -10.39 16.71
N PRO A 168 -4.36 -11.31 17.62
CA PRO A 168 -3.37 -12.09 18.35
C PRO A 168 -2.61 -13.02 17.40
N MET A 169 -1.30 -13.13 17.61
CA MET A 169 -0.43 -14.00 16.84
C MET A 169 0.64 -14.60 17.75
N VAL A 170 0.92 -15.89 17.53
CA VAL A 170 1.95 -16.64 18.27
C VAL A 170 3.18 -16.74 17.39
N TRP A 171 4.32 -16.29 17.91
CA TRP A 171 5.58 -16.12 17.18
C TRP A 171 6.61 -17.19 17.58
N GLU A 172 6.19 -18.45 17.57
CA GLU A 172 6.97 -19.60 18.08
C GLU A 172 7.22 -20.62 16.96
N ASN A 173 8.33 -21.37 17.07
CA ASN A 173 8.71 -22.36 16.06
C ASN A 173 7.73 -23.55 16.01
N GLU A 174 7.13 -23.88 17.15
CA GLU A 174 6.04 -24.85 17.28
C GLU A 174 4.85 -24.40 16.43
N LYS A 175 4.47 -23.12 16.51
CA LYS A 175 3.38 -22.57 15.71
C LYS A 175 3.69 -22.61 14.22
N ARG A 176 4.92 -22.24 13.83
CA ARG A 176 5.38 -22.37 12.44
C ARG A 176 5.24 -23.81 11.94
N THR A 177 5.68 -24.78 12.73
CA THR A 177 5.63 -26.21 12.38
C THR A 177 4.18 -26.70 12.25
N GLU A 178 3.30 -26.33 13.20
CA GLU A 178 1.87 -26.60 13.16
C GLU A 178 1.20 -26.08 11.87
N LEU A 179 1.51 -24.84 11.48
CA LEU A 179 0.97 -24.24 10.25
C LEU A 179 1.49 -24.94 8.98
N MET A 180 2.79 -25.26 8.94
CA MET A 180 3.37 -26.01 7.81
C MET A 180 2.72 -27.38 7.67
N ASP A 181 2.53 -28.11 8.77
CA ASP A 181 1.93 -29.43 8.75
C ASP A 181 0.45 -29.38 8.42
N SER A 182 -0.28 -28.37 8.91
CA SER A 182 -1.66 -28.11 8.50
C SER A 182 -1.79 -27.98 6.99
N ILE A 183 -0.88 -27.26 6.32
CA ILE A 183 -0.88 -27.13 4.85
C ILE A 183 -0.48 -28.44 4.17
N LYS A 184 0.52 -29.17 4.67
CA LYS A 184 0.97 -30.45 4.09
C LYS A 184 -0.11 -31.53 4.13
N PHE A 185 -0.85 -31.59 5.23
CA PHE A 185 -1.84 -32.64 5.48
C PHE A 185 -3.27 -32.23 5.11
N TYR A 186 -3.49 -30.97 4.73
CA TYR A 186 -4.77 -30.50 4.23
C TYR A 186 -5.23 -31.34 3.01
N ARG A 187 -6.53 -31.60 2.95
CA ARG A 187 -7.18 -32.28 1.85
C ARG A 187 -8.45 -31.52 1.49
N PRO A 188 -8.62 -31.08 0.23
CA PRO A 188 -9.87 -30.46 -0.19
C PRO A 188 -11.06 -31.37 0.09
N MET A 189 -12.19 -30.79 0.51
CA MET A 189 -13.40 -31.54 0.84
C MET A 189 -14.00 -32.30 -0.36
N ILE A 190 -13.79 -31.77 -1.57
CA ILE A 190 -14.25 -32.40 -2.81
C ILE A 190 -13.16 -33.30 -3.39
N SER A 191 -13.40 -34.61 -3.43
CA SER A 191 -12.44 -35.63 -3.88
C SER A 191 -11.96 -35.46 -5.33
N SER A 192 -12.75 -34.80 -6.19
CA SER A 192 -12.37 -34.51 -7.58
C SER A 192 -11.37 -33.36 -7.72
N VAL A 193 -11.11 -32.63 -6.64
CA VAL A 193 -10.17 -31.50 -6.57
C VAL A 193 -8.97 -31.89 -5.72
N PRO A 194 -7.81 -32.26 -6.31
CA PRO A 194 -6.64 -32.67 -5.54
C PRO A 194 -5.85 -31.49 -4.95
N GLN A 195 -5.96 -30.30 -5.55
CA GLN A 195 -5.24 -29.09 -5.12
C GLN A 195 -6.15 -27.87 -5.26
N VAL A 196 -6.13 -26.99 -4.26
CA VAL A 196 -6.81 -25.69 -4.30
C VAL A 196 -6.05 -24.76 -5.24
N ARG A 197 -6.73 -24.07 -6.17
CA ARG A 197 -6.13 -23.07 -7.05
C ARG A 197 -6.47 -21.68 -6.53
N VAL A 198 -5.44 -20.91 -6.19
CA VAL A 198 -5.55 -19.52 -5.76
C VAL A 198 -5.05 -18.61 -6.86
N LEU A 199 -5.91 -17.69 -7.33
CA LEU A 199 -5.53 -16.69 -8.32
C LEU A 199 -4.98 -15.44 -7.63
N LEU A 200 -3.75 -15.06 -7.97
CA LEU A 200 -3.12 -13.83 -7.50
C LEU A 200 -3.39 -12.69 -8.48
N ILE A 201 -4.18 -11.70 -8.10
CA ILE A 201 -4.51 -10.52 -8.92
C ILE A 201 -3.98 -9.27 -8.24
N GLY A 202 -3.43 -8.32 -8.99
CA GLY A 202 -3.01 -7.06 -8.40
C GLY A 202 -2.15 -6.21 -9.31
N PRO A 203 -1.87 -4.96 -8.93
CA PRO A 203 -1.09 -4.02 -9.73
C PRO A 203 0.33 -4.51 -10.03
N VAL A 204 0.97 -3.90 -11.04
CA VAL A 204 2.41 -4.08 -11.28
C VAL A 204 3.21 -3.71 -10.03
N GLY A 205 4.17 -4.55 -9.65
CA GLY A 205 5.02 -4.33 -8.48
C GLY A 205 4.36 -4.57 -7.11
N ALA A 206 3.12 -5.05 -7.07
CA ALA A 206 2.43 -5.35 -5.80
C ALA A 206 2.94 -6.59 -5.06
N GLY A 207 3.79 -7.42 -5.70
CA GLY A 207 4.42 -8.57 -5.06
C GLY A 207 3.75 -9.92 -5.26
N LYS A 208 2.96 -10.11 -6.33
CA LYS A 208 2.31 -11.41 -6.67
C LYS A 208 3.32 -12.56 -6.81
N SER A 209 4.25 -12.43 -7.74
CA SER A 209 5.29 -13.44 -8.01
C SER A 209 6.24 -13.63 -6.82
N SER A 210 6.54 -12.54 -6.10
CA SER A 210 7.34 -12.57 -4.87
C SER A 210 6.63 -13.30 -3.73
N PHE A 211 5.30 -13.19 -3.61
CA PHE A 211 4.52 -13.95 -2.63
C PHE A 211 4.62 -15.45 -2.91
N PHE A 212 4.42 -15.88 -4.17
CA PHE A 212 4.63 -17.28 -4.54
C PHE A 212 6.05 -17.76 -4.20
N ASN A 213 7.08 -17.00 -4.62
CA ASN A 213 8.48 -17.32 -4.32
C ASN A 213 8.70 -17.47 -2.81
N SER A 214 8.09 -16.61 -2.01
CA SER A 214 8.18 -16.66 -0.55
C SER A 214 7.58 -17.95 -0.02
N ILE A 215 6.36 -18.31 -0.41
CA ILE A 215 5.74 -19.58 -0.01
C ILE A 215 6.58 -20.78 -0.44
N ASN A 216 7.07 -20.78 -1.68
CA ASN A 216 7.91 -21.85 -2.20
C ASN A 216 9.21 -22.00 -1.38
N SER A 217 9.79 -20.89 -0.96
CA SER A 217 11.01 -20.85 -0.13
C SER A 217 10.81 -21.54 1.21
N LEU A 218 9.65 -21.35 1.86
CA LEU A 218 9.28 -22.00 3.13
C LEU A 218 9.39 -23.52 3.06
N PHE A 219 8.82 -24.10 1.99
CA PHE A 219 8.73 -25.54 1.86
C PHE A 219 9.98 -26.17 1.26
N ILE A 220 10.78 -25.41 0.50
CA ILE A 220 12.06 -25.89 -0.02
C ILE A 220 13.19 -25.72 1.02
N GLY A 221 13.09 -24.75 1.92
CA GLY A 221 14.03 -24.52 3.03
C GLY A 221 15.09 -23.44 2.76
N TYR A 222 14.99 -22.67 1.68
CA TYR A 222 15.87 -21.53 1.37
C TYR A 222 15.15 -20.54 0.45
N VAL A 223 15.60 -19.28 0.42
CA VAL A 223 15.01 -18.24 -0.43
C VAL A 223 15.17 -18.58 -1.91
N SER A 224 14.05 -18.71 -2.62
CA SER A 224 13.97 -19.18 -4.01
C SER A 224 13.36 -18.12 -4.93
N ASN A 225 13.83 -18.07 -6.18
CA ASN A 225 13.38 -17.11 -7.20
C ASN A 225 12.88 -17.83 -8.46
N GLN A 226 11.88 -18.71 -8.30
CA GLN A 226 11.35 -19.51 -9.41
C GLN A 226 10.42 -18.71 -10.33
N ALA A 227 9.59 -17.83 -9.77
CA ALA A 227 8.82 -16.86 -10.54
C ALA A 227 9.64 -15.58 -10.74
N ILE A 228 9.49 -14.95 -11.91
CA ILE A 228 10.17 -13.69 -12.25
C ILE A 228 9.57 -12.59 -11.38
N ALA A 229 10.34 -12.10 -10.40
CA ALA A 229 9.96 -11.02 -9.51
C ALA A 229 11.00 -9.90 -9.59
N GLY A 230 10.57 -8.64 -9.49
CA GLY A 230 11.44 -7.47 -9.58
C GLY A 230 10.64 -6.17 -9.71
N SER A 231 11.35 -5.05 -9.81
CA SER A 231 10.77 -3.72 -10.01
C SER A 231 11.00 -3.27 -11.46
N SER A 232 9.91 -2.95 -12.16
CA SER A 232 9.91 -2.40 -13.51
C SER A 232 8.70 -1.49 -13.66
N THR A 233 8.73 -0.57 -14.63
CA THR A 233 7.59 0.30 -14.98
C THR A 233 6.41 -0.50 -15.53
N THR A 234 6.69 -1.60 -16.24
CA THR A 234 5.69 -2.52 -16.81
C THR A 234 5.79 -3.90 -16.16
N SER A 235 4.76 -4.74 -16.36
CA SER A 235 4.74 -6.08 -15.77
C SER A 235 5.89 -6.96 -16.27
N LEU A 236 6.71 -7.47 -15.34
CA LEU A 236 7.73 -8.49 -15.63
C LEU A 236 7.10 -9.86 -15.93
N THR A 237 6.01 -10.18 -15.23
CA THR A 237 5.19 -11.35 -15.51
C THR A 237 4.31 -11.03 -16.69
N THR A 238 4.63 -11.56 -17.87
CA THR A 238 3.84 -11.37 -19.10
C THR A 238 3.05 -12.62 -19.49
N LYS A 239 3.28 -13.73 -18.77
CA LYS A 239 2.59 -15.02 -18.98
C LYS A 239 1.73 -15.37 -17.77
N PHE A 240 0.61 -16.04 -18.01
CA PHE A 240 -0.11 -16.76 -16.98
C PHE A 240 0.72 -17.96 -16.53
N ARG A 241 0.92 -18.12 -15.22
CA ARG A 241 1.75 -19.17 -14.67
C ARG A 241 1.03 -19.89 -13.53
N THR A 242 0.99 -21.20 -13.60
CA THR A 242 0.44 -22.09 -12.59
C THR A 242 1.59 -22.76 -11.84
N TYR A 243 1.80 -22.38 -10.59
CA TYR A 243 2.88 -22.91 -9.77
C TYR A 243 2.35 -23.85 -8.69
N SER A 244 2.78 -25.11 -8.76
CA SER A 244 2.59 -26.07 -7.67
C SER A 244 3.73 -25.96 -6.66
N VAL A 245 3.39 -25.82 -5.39
CA VAL A 245 4.38 -25.90 -4.30
C VAL A 245 4.63 -27.37 -3.96
N LYS A 246 5.86 -27.70 -3.54
CA LYS A 246 6.25 -29.08 -3.16
C LYS A 246 6.74 -29.11 -1.72
N ALA A 247 6.46 -30.21 -1.02
CA ALA A 247 6.96 -30.45 0.34
C ALA A 247 8.45 -30.85 0.31
N GLY A 248 9.35 -29.86 0.23
CA GLY A 248 10.79 -30.10 0.09
C GLY A 248 11.25 -30.28 -1.36
N ARG A 249 12.57 -30.29 -1.56
CA ARG A 249 13.18 -30.49 -2.88
C ARG A 249 12.84 -31.88 -3.42
N GLY A 250 12.08 -31.93 -4.53
CA GLY A 250 11.63 -33.18 -5.14
C GLY A 250 10.49 -33.89 -4.39
N GLY A 251 9.93 -33.28 -3.35
CA GLY A 251 8.83 -33.84 -2.57
C GLY A 251 7.50 -33.85 -3.31
N LYS A 252 6.47 -34.41 -2.64
CA LYS A 252 5.11 -34.46 -3.17
C LYS A 252 4.53 -33.04 -3.33
N PRO A 253 3.67 -32.81 -4.35
CA PRO A 253 2.91 -31.57 -4.45
C PRO A 253 2.09 -31.32 -3.18
N LEU A 254 2.10 -30.08 -2.71
CA LEU A 254 1.18 -29.62 -1.68
C LEU A 254 -0.22 -29.44 -2.24
N PRO A 255 -1.29 -29.47 -1.41
CA PRO A 255 -2.67 -29.36 -1.85
C PRO A 255 -3.07 -27.92 -2.27
N ILE A 256 -2.12 -27.11 -2.74
CA ILE A 256 -2.32 -25.74 -3.20
C ILE A 256 -1.48 -25.43 -4.44
N ILE A 257 -2.08 -24.65 -5.33
CA ILE A 257 -1.50 -24.11 -6.56
C ILE A 257 -1.72 -22.60 -6.56
N PHE A 258 -0.65 -21.85 -6.85
CA PHE A 258 -0.73 -20.41 -7.07
C PHE A 258 -0.77 -20.12 -8.57
N CYS A 259 -1.80 -19.42 -9.00
CA CYS A 259 -1.97 -18.93 -10.35
C CYS A 259 -1.54 -17.46 -10.38
N ASP A 260 -0.34 -17.20 -10.91
CA ASP A 260 0.25 -15.87 -11.03
C ASP A 260 -0.11 -15.23 -12.37
N THR A 261 -0.41 -13.95 -12.35
CA THR A 261 -0.87 -13.20 -13.53
C THR A 261 0.01 -12.00 -13.83
N MET A 262 -0.13 -11.50 -15.06
CA MET A 262 0.34 -10.17 -15.40
C MET A 262 -0.28 -9.11 -14.48
N GLY A 263 0.48 -8.05 -14.20
CA GLY A 263 0.01 -6.95 -13.37
C GLY A 263 -1.13 -6.17 -14.01
N LEU A 264 -1.99 -5.62 -13.16
CA LEU A 264 -2.98 -4.63 -13.56
C LEU A 264 -2.30 -3.27 -13.75
N GLU A 265 -2.70 -2.57 -14.81
CA GLU A 265 -2.27 -1.22 -15.14
C GLU A 265 -3.49 -0.32 -15.32
N GLU A 266 -3.29 1.00 -15.19
CA GLU A 266 -4.36 2.00 -15.25
C GLU A 266 -4.87 2.29 -16.67
N ASN A 267 -4.00 2.13 -17.68
CA ASN A 267 -4.29 2.51 -19.06
C ASN A 267 -5.07 1.41 -19.77
N THR A 268 -6.07 1.82 -20.55
CA THR A 268 -6.85 0.90 -21.40
C THR A 268 -5.93 0.24 -22.43
N GLY A 269 -6.00 -1.08 -22.58
CA GLY A 269 -5.09 -1.85 -23.46
C GLY A 269 -3.71 -2.12 -22.87
N ALA A 270 -3.48 -1.79 -21.59
CA ALA A 270 -2.28 -2.13 -20.84
C ALA A 270 -2.59 -3.04 -19.64
N GLY A 271 -1.64 -3.92 -19.30
CA GLY A 271 -1.82 -4.90 -18.24
C GLY A 271 -2.90 -5.96 -18.54
N LEU A 272 -3.30 -6.70 -17.51
CA LEU A 272 -4.25 -7.81 -17.65
C LEU A 272 -5.66 -7.31 -18.01
N ASP A 273 -6.27 -7.91 -19.03
CA ASP A 273 -7.65 -7.61 -19.44
C ASP A 273 -8.68 -8.29 -18.52
N ILE A 274 -9.84 -7.63 -18.31
CA ILE A 274 -10.87 -8.14 -17.40
C ILE A 274 -11.59 -9.37 -17.98
N ASP A 275 -11.65 -9.52 -19.29
CA ASP A 275 -12.30 -10.66 -19.94
C ASP A 275 -11.40 -11.91 -19.92
N ASP A 276 -10.08 -11.73 -19.95
CA ASP A 276 -9.13 -12.80 -19.67
C ASP A 276 -9.30 -13.36 -18.27
N ILE A 277 -9.62 -12.51 -17.28
CA ILE A 277 -9.85 -12.94 -15.90
C ILE A 277 -11.02 -13.92 -15.80
N ILE A 278 -12.12 -13.71 -16.52
CA ILE A 278 -13.24 -14.67 -16.54
C ILE A 278 -12.75 -16.03 -17.04
N SER A 279 -11.97 -16.03 -18.12
CA SER A 279 -11.42 -17.25 -18.68
C SER A 279 -10.45 -17.95 -17.72
N ILE A 280 -9.69 -17.19 -16.93
CA ILE A 280 -8.82 -17.75 -15.88
C ILE A 280 -9.65 -18.36 -14.76
N LEU A 281 -10.65 -17.64 -14.26
CA LEU A 281 -11.51 -18.10 -13.16
C LEU A 281 -12.18 -19.44 -13.49
N LYS A 282 -12.62 -19.61 -14.74
CA LYS A 282 -13.23 -20.84 -15.24
C LYS A 282 -12.22 -21.93 -15.62
N GLY A 283 -10.91 -21.70 -15.54
CA GLY A 283 -9.90 -22.72 -15.83
C GLY A 283 -9.61 -22.96 -17.31
N HIS A 284 -9.97 -22.02 -18.19
CA HIS A 284 -9.78 -22.15 -19.63
C HIS A 284 -8.34 -21.90 -20.10
N LEU A 285 -7.53 -21.17 -19.32
CA LEU A 285 -6.16 -20.84 -19.71
C LEU A 285 -5.17 -21.98 -19.39
N PRO A 286 -4.33 -22.39 -20.35
CA PRO A 286 -3.23 -23.30 -20.08
C PRO A 286 -2.09 -22.57 -19.35
N ASP A 287 -1.25 -23.34 -18.63
CA ASP A 287 0.00 -22.79 -18.08
C ASP A 287 0.89 -22.21 -19.20
N SER A 288 1.62 -21.14 -18.88
CA SER A 288 2.50 -20.42 -19.81
C SER A 288 1.80 -19.66 -20.92
N TYR A 289 0.48 -19.46 -20.85
CA TYR A 289 -0.23 -18.60 -21.79
C TYR A 289 0.35 -17.18 -21.80
N GLN A 290 0.70 -16.69 -22.99
CA GLN A 290 1.21 -15.33 -23.17
C GLN A 290 0.03 -14.38 -23.29
N PHE A 291 -0.08 -13.42 -22.36
CA PHE A 291 -1.14 -12.42 -22.43
C PHE A 291 -0.94 -11.51 -23.64
N ASN A 292 -2.05 -11.17 -24.29
CA ASN A 292 -2.10 -10.18 -25.35
C ASN A 292 -2.87 -8.94 -24.85
N PRO A 293 -2.18 -7.84 -24.52
CA PRO A 293 -2.85 -6.62 -24.04
C PRO A 293 -3.82 -6.00 -25.06
N SER A 294 -3.66 -6.33 -26.34
CA SER A 294 -4.43 -5.74 -27.44
C SER A 294 -5.73 -6.48 -27.77
N ALA A 295 -5.91 -7.72 -27.29
CA ALA A 295 -7.11 -8.50 -27.56
C ALA A 295 -7.34 -9.59 -26.50
N PRO A 296 -8.59 -9.80 -26.05
CA PRO A 296 -8.91 -10.83 -25.08
C PRO A 296 -8.76 -12.24 -25.68
N LEU A 297 -8.65 -13.23 -24.81
CA LEU A 297 -8.54 -14.64 -25.15
C LEU A 297 -9.79 -15.15 -25.91
N HIS A 298 -9.56 -15.72 -27.10
CA HIS A 298 -10.61 -16.37 -27.89
C HIS A 298 -10.61 -17.90 -27.67
N PRO A 299 -11.77 -18.60 -27.72
CA PRO A 299 -11.82 -20.07 -27.61
C PRO A 299 -11.04 -20.85 -28.67
N GLU A 300 -10.68 -20.21 -29.77
CA GLU A 300 -9.85 -20.79 -30.85
C GLU A 300 -8.34 -20.62 -30.61
N THR A 301 -7.96 -19.93 -29.52
CA THR A 301 -6.55 -19.77 -29.15
C THR A 301 -5.91 -21.13 -28.88
N SER A 302 -4.71 -21.35 -29.44
CA SER A 302 -3.95 -22.57 -29.20
C SER A 302 -3.77 -22.85 -27.70
N GLY A 303 -4.10 -24.07 -27.28
CA GLY A 303 -4.05 -24.49 -25.89
C GLY A 303 -5.26 -24.10 -25.02
N TYR A 304 -6.26 -23.39 -25.57
CA TYR A 304 -7.49 -23.08 -24.85
C TYR A 304 -8.22 -24.36 -24.42
N ARG A 305 -8.51 -24.47 -23.13
CA ARG A 305 -9.23 -25.62 -22.58
C ARG A 305 -10.72 -25.41 -22.74
N LYS A 306 -11.34 -26.13 -23.69
CA LYS A 306 -12.77 -25.98 -24.03
C LYS A 306 -13.73 -26.38 -22.90
N SER A 307 -13.39 -27.44 -22.17
CA SER A 307 -14.23 -28.01 -21.11
C SER A 307 -13.41 -28.25 -19.84
N PRO A 308 -13.09 -27.19 -19.07
CA PRO A 308 -12.41 -27.32 -17.79
C PRO A 308 -13.29 -28.08 -16.79
N GLY A 309 -12.67 -28.89 -15.93
CA GLY A 309 -13.35 -29.48 -14.79
C GLY A 309 -13.15 -28.63 -13.53
N LEU A 310 -13.83 -28.98 -12.43
CA LEU A 310 -13.72 -28.23 -11.18
C LEU A 310 -12.26 -28.08 -10.70
N LYS A 311 -11.42 -29.11 -10.84
CA LYS A 311 -9.98 -29.06 -10.51
C LYS A 311 -9.15 -28.01 -11.27
N ASP A 312 -9.70 -27.49 -12.36
CA ASP A 312 -9.07 -26.53 -13.26
C ASP A 312 -9.52 -25.09 -12.96
N GLU A 313 -10.66 -24.92 -12.29
CA GLU A 313 -11.22 -23.63 -11.90
C GLU A 313 -10.43 -22.99 -10.75
N ILE A 314 -10.63 -21.69 -10.57
CA ILE A 314 -10.10 -20.96 -9.42
C ILE A 314 -11.06 -21.13 -8.24
N HIS A 315 -10.52 -21.53 -7.09
CA HIS A 315 -11.31 -21.77 -5.87
C HIS A 315 -11.20 -20.60 -4.87
N CYS A 316 -10.26 -19.69 -5.08
CA CYS A 316 -10.04 -18.52 -4.23
C CYS A 316 -9.30 -17.44 -5.02
N VAL A 317 -9.67 -16.17 -4.84
CA VAL A 317 -8.94 -15.03 -5.41
C VAL A 317 -8.24 -14.25 -4.29
N ALA A 318 -6.96 -13.97 -4.45
CA ALA A 318 -6.20 -13.12 -3.55
C ALA A 318 -5.77 -11.84 -4.28
N TYR A 319 -6.32 -10.70 -3.86
CA TYR A 319 -5.89 -9.39 -4.33
C TYR A 319 -4.61 -8.97 -3.63
N VAL A 320 -3.51 -8.90 -4.37
CA VAL A 320 -2.21 -8.50 -3.85
C VAL A 320 -2.05 -6.99 -4.00
N THR A 321 -1.94 -6.30 -2.88
CA THR A 321 -1.86 -4.84 -2.82
C THR A 321 -0.64 -4.40 -2.03
N ASP A 322 0.10 -3.45 -2.58
CA ASP A 322 1.26 -2.83 -1.94
C ASP A 322 0.79 -1.84 -0.86
N ALA A 323 1.17 -2.06 0.41
CA ALA A 323 0.82 -1.18 1.53
C ALA A 323 1.28 0.26 1.31
N CYS A 324 2.39 0.46 0.59
CA CYS A 324 2.87 1.78 0.23
C CYS A 324 1.99 2.50 -0.81
N LYS A 325 1.04 1.82 -1.45
CA LYS A 325 0.26 2.37 -2.55
C LYS A 325 -1.25 2.38 -2.32
N VAL A 326 -1.73 1.91 -1.16
CA VAL A 326 -3.16 1.87 -0.83
C VAL A 326 -3.77 3.27 -0.91
N SER A 327 -3.20 4.23 -0.17
CA SER A 327 -3.73 5.59 -0.09
C SER A 327 -3.66 6.35 -1.42
N ILE A 328 -2.67 6.04 -2.25
CA ILE A 328 -2.44 6.69 -3.57
C ILE A 328 -2.94 5.86 -4.75
N MET A 329 -3.78 4.85 -4.52
CA MET A 329 -4.30 4.00 -5.59
C MET A 329 -5.08 4.86 -6.61
N PRO A 330 -4.71 4.83 -7.91
CA PRO A 330 -5.42 5.57 -8.94
C PRO A 330 -6.88 5.13 -9.07
N THR A 331 -7.79 6.08 -9.23
CA THR A 331 -9.24 5.81 -9.36
C THR A 331 -9.55 4.81 -10.48
N LYS A 332 -8.85 4.88 -11.61
CA LYS A 332 -9.04 3.93 -12.74
C LYS A 332 -8.70 2.49 -12.35
N LEU A 333 -7.64 2.32 -11.55
CA LEU A 333 -7.20 1.01 -11.07
C LEU A 333 -8.18 0.46 -10.03
N GLU A 334 -8.70 1.32 -9.14
CA GLU A 334 -9.73 0.98 -8.17
C GLU A 334 -11.02 0.50 -8.87
N LEU A 335 -11.50 1.22 -9.89
CA LEU A 335 -12.64 0.80 -10.71
C LEU A 335 -12.40 -0.53 -11.44
N LYS A 336 -11.18 -0.78 -11.89
CA LYS A 336 -10.80 -2.07 -12.53
C LYS A 336 -10.85 -3.22 -11.53
N LEU A 337 -10.32 -3.03 -10.33
CA LEU A 337 -10.39 -4.01 -9.24
C LEU A 337 -11.84 -4.26 -8.80
N GLU A 338 -12.65 -3.21 -8.73
CA GLU A 338 -14.09 -3.34 -8.43
C GLU A 338 -14.83 -4.15 -9.50
N ALA A 339 -14.54 -3.92 -10.78
CA ALA A 339 -15.13 -4.68 -11.88
C ALA A 339 -14.75 -6.17 -11.81
N ILE A 340 -13.50 -6.48 -11.48
CA ILE A 340 -13.02 -7.85 -11.25
C ILE A 340 -13.77 -8.48 -10.08
N ARG A 341 -13.82 -7.80 -8.94
CA ARG A 341 -14.54 -8.25 -7.74
C ARG A 341 -16.00 -8.58 -8.00
N ARG A 342 -16.71 -7.75 -8.77
CA ARG A 342 -18.10 -8.03 -9.15
C ARG A 342 -18.24 -9.32 -9.95
N LYS A 343 -17.33 -9.59 -10.89
CA LYS A 343 -17.29 -10.86 -11.65
C LYS A 343 -17.00 -12.04 -10.71
N VAL A 344 -16.02 -11.92 -9.83
CA VAL A 344 -15.66 -12.96 -8.85
C VAL A 344 -16.83 -13.28 -7.90
N ASN A 345 -17.50 -12.26 -7.36
CA ASN A 345 -18.71 -12.40 -6.53
C ASN A 345 -19.84 -13.13 -7.28
N SER A 346 -20.06 -12.82 -8.55
CA SER A 346 -21.12 -13.47 -9.34
C SER A 346 -20.91 -14.97 -9.52
N MET A 347 -19.65 -15.43 -9.38
CA MET A 347 -19.28 -16.84 -9.42
C MET A 347 -19.27 -17.50 -8.03
N GLY A 348 -19.52 -16.74 -6.95
CA GLY A 348 -19.44 -17.22 -5.58
C GLY A 348 -18.01 -17.55 -5.11
N ILE A 349 -16.99 -17.11 -5.84
CA ILE A 349 -15.60 -17.41 -5.49
C ILE A 349 -15.18 -16.50 -4.32
N PRO A 350 -14.64 -17.06 -3.22
CA PRO A 350 -14.24 -16.30 -2.06
C PRO A 350 -12.96 -15.48 -2.35
N GLN A 351 -12.83 -14.37 -1.62
CA GLN A 351 -11.84 -13.34 -1.90
C GLN A 351 -11.07 -12.93 -0.64
N LEU A 352 -9.76 -12.78 -0.77
CA LEU A 352 -8.87 -12.24 0.26
C LEU A 352 -8.06 -11.08 -0.32
N VAL A 353 -7.48 -10.27 0.57
CA VAL A 353 -6.51 -9.23 0.22
C VAL A 353 -5.20 -9.56 0.91
N LEU A 354 -4.11 -9.66 0.15
CA LEU A 354 -2.75 -9.71 0.66
C LEU A 354 -2.20 -8.29 0.65
N LEU A 355 -2.00 -7.72 1.83
CA LEU A 355 -1.37 -6.42 1.99
C LEU A 355 0.14 -6.63 2.15
N THR A 356 0.90 -6.43 1.07
CA THR A 356 2.35 -6.70 1.01
C THR A 356 3.17 -5.44 1.35
N LYS A 357 4.48 -5.61 1.54
CA LYS A 357 5.44 -4.51 1.81
C LYS A 357 5.12 -3.66 3.04
N VAL A 358 4.51 -4.30 4.03
CA VAL A 358 4.17 -3.69 5.32
C VAL A 358 5.40 -3.21 6.08
N ASP A 359 6.56 -3.87 5.88
CA ASP A 359 7.85 -3.47 6.44
C ASP A 359 8.50 -2.28 5.71
N GLU A 360 8.14 -2.03 4.46
CA GLU A 360 8.52 -0.80 3.74
C GLU A 360 7.57 0.36 4.10
N ALA A 361 6.30 0.04 4.37
CA ALA A 361 5.27 1.03 4.64
C ALA A 361 5.32 1.57 6.07
N CYS A 362 5.78 0.79 7.05
CA CYS A 362 5.82 1.16 8.46
C CYS A 362 7.17 0.81 9.11
N SER A 363 7.89 1.83 9.59
CA SER A 363 9.19 1.66 10.25
C SER A 363 9.09 0.82 11.52
N PHE A 364 8.02 0.97 12.31
CA PHE A 364 7.77 0.18 13.51
C PHE A 364 7.67 -1.33 13.22
N VAL A 365 7.11 -1.69 12.06
CA VAL A 365 7.03 -3.09 11.57
C VAL A 365 8.34 -3.52 10.90
N SER A 366 9.06 -2.60 10.26
CA SER A 366 10.39 -2.85 9.70
C SER A 366 11.42 -3.24 10.75
N GLN A 367 11.37 -2.60 11.92
CA GLN A 367 12.25 -2.87 13.05
C GLN A 367 11.96 -4.25 13.68
N ASP A 368 10.69 -4.59 13.83
CA ASP A 368 10.26 -5.91 14.30
C ASP A 368 8.89 -6.26 13.68
N ILE A 369 8.88 -7.27 12.82
CA ILE A 369 7.69 -7.71 12.10
C ILE A 369 6.57 -8.18 13.05
N ARG A 370 6.90 -8.53 14.31
CA ARG A 370 5.91 -8.89 15.34
C ARG A 370 5.00 -7.72 15.72
N ASN A 371 5.40 -6.49 15.39
CA ASN A 371 4.62 -5.27 15.60
C ASN A 371 3.54 -5.04 14.52
N ILE A 372 3.43 -5.91 13.52
CA ILE A 372 2.46 -5.77 12.42
C ILE A 372 1.02 -5.56 12.89
N TYR A 373 0.63 -6.25 13.96
CA TYR A 373 -0.70 -6.12 14.58
C TYR A 373 -0.72 -5.19 15.81
N LYS A 374 0.34 -4.40 16.02
CA LYS A 374 0.42 -3.31 17.00
C LYS A 374 0.51 -1.93 16.35
N SER A 375 0.84 -1.87 15.06
CA SER A 375 0.93 -0.62 14.29
C SER A 375 -0.45 -0.05 13.89
N GLY A 376 -0.89 1.05 14.51
CA GLY A 376 -2.12 1.74 14.08
C GLY A 376 -2.12 2.12 12.61
N TYR A 377 -0.95 2.45 12.05
CA TYR A 377 -0.80 2.73 10.62
C TYR A 377 -1.13 1.52 9.73
N ILE A 378 -0.67 0.31 10.08
CA ILE A 378 -1.03 -0.89 9.32
C ILE A 378 -2.53 -1.19 9.46
N GLU A 379 -3.12 -0.97 10.63
CA GLU A 379 -4.57 -1.12 10.80
C GLU A 379 -5.36 -0.16 9.89
N GLU A 380 -4.98 1.12 9.83
CA GLU A 380 -5.59 2.11 8.93
C GLU A 380 -5.44 1.71 7.46
N MET A 381 -4.26 1.24 7.03
CA MET A 381 -4.06 0.76 5.66
C MET A 381 -4.92 -0.47 5.34
N MET A 382 -5.10 -1.37 6.31
CA MET A 382 -6.01 -2.51 6.17
C MET A 382 -7.47 -2.06 6.06
N GLN A 383 -7.89 -1.06 6.84
CA GLN A 383 -9.24 -0.48 6.78
C GLN A 383 -9.48 0.21 5.42
N GLU A 384 -8.52 0.98 4.94
CA GLU A 384 -8.64 1.67 3.66
C GLU A 384 -8.73 0.68 2.50
N VAL A 385 -7.85 -0.34 2.44
CA VAL A 385 -7.90 -1.34 1.36
C VAL A 385 -9.16 -2.21 1.45
N SER A 386 -9.65 -2.51 2.66
CA SER A 386 -10.91 -3.21 2.90
C SER A 386 -12.09 -2.42 2.30
N ALA A 387 -12.16 -1.12 2.57
CA ALA A 387 -13.21 -0.24 2.06
C ALA A 387 -13.15 -0.12 0.53
N ARG A 388 -11.97 0.15 -0.04
CA ARG A 388 -11.79 0.32 -1.50
C ARG A 388 -12.08 -0.95 -2.29
N LEU A 389 -11.62 -2.10 -1.80
CA LEU A 389 -11.87 -3.38 -2.45
C LEU A 389 -13.19 -4.02 -2.02
N GLY A 390 -13.98 -3.39 -1.15
CA GLY A 390 -15.27 -3.91 -0.72
C GLY A 390 -15.21 -5.36 -0.18
N VAL A 391 -14.18 -5.66 0.60
CA VAL A 391 -14.00 -6.94 1.32
C VAL A 391 -14.04 -6.69 2.82
N PRO A 392 -14.49 -7.63 3.66
CA PRO A 392 -14.48 -7.43 5.11
C PRO A 392 -13.04 -7.36 5.64
N MET A 393 -12.84 -6.62 6.73
CA MET A 393 -11.53 -6.49 7.38
C MET A 393 -10.89 -7.84 7.68
N SER A 394 -11.67 -8.84 8.09
CA SER A 394 -11.19 -10.21 8.38
C SER A 394 -10.53 -10.90 7.17
N CYS A 395 -10.84 -10.47 5.94
CA CYS A 395 -10.25 -11.00 4.70
C CYS A 395 -8.98 -10.26 4.26
N VAL A 396 -8.57 -9.19 4.96
CA VAL A 396 -7.30 -8.50 4.71
C VAL A 396 -6.22 -9.13 5.57
N VAL A 397 -5.19 -9.67 4.92
CA VAL A 397 -4.06 -10.35 5.57
C VAL A 397 -2.77 -9.62 5.21
N PRO A 398 -2.14 -8.92 6.18
CA PRO A 398 -0.87 -8.27 5.95
C PRO A 398 0.27 -9.29 5.96
N VAL A 399 1.19 -9.19 5.00
CA VAL A 399 2.30 -10.12 4.82
C VAL A 399 3.59 -9.39 4.47
N LYS A 400 4.71 -9.98 4.87
CA LYS A 400 6.05 -9.61 4.40
C LYS A 400 6.59 -10.75 3.53
N ASN A 401 6.83 -10.45 2.26
CA ASN A 401 7.44 -11.40 1.34
C ASN A 401 8.96 -11.39 1.51
N TYR A 402 9.61 -12.51 1.21
CA TYR A 402 11.05 -12.55 1.00
C TYR A 402 11.39 -11.80 -0.28
N SER A 403 12.16 -10.73 -0.14
CA SER A 403 12.53 -9.84 -1.25
C SER A 403 13.97 -9.35 -1.17
N LYS A 404 14.48 -9.14 0.05
CA LYS A 404 15.85 -8.67 0.34
C LYS A 404 16.69 -9.68 1.11
N GLU A 405 16.04 -10.63 1.77
CA GLU A 405 16.66 -11.64 2.61
C GLU A 405 17.23 -12.79 1.77
N LEU A 406 18.33 -13.38 2.26
CA LEU A 406 18.92 -14.59 1.71
C LEU A 406 18.49 -15.86 2.47
N GLU A 407 18.10 -15.68 3.73
CA GLU A 407 17.71 -16.74 4.66
C GLU A 407 16.26 -16.56 5.12
N LEU A 408 15.66 -17.67 5.58
CA LEU A 408 14.31 -17.66 6.14
C LEU A 408 14.30 -17.06 7.55
N ASP A 409 13.22 -16.35 7.86
CA ASP A 409 12.91 -15.76 9.15
C ASP A 409 11.63 -16.39 9.72
N LEU A 410 11.69 -16.82 10.98
CA LEU A 410 10.57 -17.47 11.68
C LEU A 410 9.28 -16.64 11.64
N ASN A 411 9.38 -15.33 11.87
CA ASN A 411 8.19 -14.49 12.00
C ASN A 411 7.56 -14.22 10.63
N CYS A 412 8.39 -13.96 9.60
CA CYS A 412 7.92 -13.87 8.22
C CYS A 412 7.25 -15.17 7.77
N ASP A 413 7.82 -16.33 8.13
CA ASP A 413 7.24 -17.64 7.84
C ASP A 413 5.83 -17.77 8.44
N ILE A 414 5.64 -17.41 9.71
CA ILE A 414 4.33 -17.51 10.38
C ILE A 414 3.28 -16.62 9.68
N LEU A 415 3.63 -15.40 9.26
CA LEU A 415 2.71 -14.53 8.50
C LEU A 415 2.30 -15.15 7.17
N LEU A 416 3.29 -15.60 6.39
CA LEU A 416 3.08 -16.19 5.08
C LEU A 416 2.25 -17.48 5.15
N LEU A 417 2.57 -18.37 6.09
CA LEU A 417 1.82 -19.60 6.32
C LEU A 417 0.39 -19.31 6.78
N THR A 418 0.20 -18.31 7.64
CA THR A 418 -1.14 -17.89 8.08
C THR A 418 -1.97 -17.41 6.89
N ALA A 419 -1.38 -16.65 5.96
CA ALA A 419 -2.08 -16.23 4.73
C ALA A 419 -2.52 -17.42 3.87
N VAL A 420 -1.66 -18.43 3.71
CA VAL A 420 -2.01 -19.67 2.99
C VAL A 420 -3.14 -20.43 3.67
N ILE A 421 -3.13 -20.54 5.00
CA ILE A 421 -4.22 -21.17 5.76
C ILE A 421 -5.55 -20.44 5.54
N GLN A 422 -5.55 -19.10 5.49
CA GLN A 422 -6.77 -18.34 5.20
C GLN A 422 -7.28 -18.59 3.78
N MET A 423 -6.39 -18.76 2.80
CA MET A 423 -6.80 -19.13 1.42
C MET A 423 -7.42 -20.53 1.35
N LEU A 424 -6.86 -21.50 2.08
CA LEU A 424 -7.41 -22.85 2.13
C LEU A 424 -8.79 -22.86 2.79
N ARG A 425 -8.95 -22.16 3.92
CA ARG A 425 -10.24 -22.00 4.61
C ARG A 425 -11.30 -21.31 3.74
N ALA A 426 -10.88 -20.30 2.98
CA ALA A 426 -11.75 -19.65 2.01
C ALA A 426 -12.21 -20.65 0.94
N ALA A 427 -11.28 -21.43 0.35
CA ALA A 427 -11.62 -22.45 -0.63
C ALA A 427 -12.54 -23.56 -0.07
N ASP A 428 -12.39 -23.94 1.19
CA ASP A 428 -13.33 -24.85 1.85
C ASP A 428 -14.75 -24.29 1.85
N SER A 429 -14.92 -23.00 2.19
CA SER A 429 -16.24 -22.36 2.16
C SER A 429 -16.86 -22.36 0.76
N TYR A 430 -16.04 -22.22 -0.29
CA TYR A 430 -16.48 -22.36 -1.68
C TYR A 430 -16.98 -23.77 -1.99
N PHE A 431 -16.27 -24.78 -1.51
CA PHE A 431 -16.64 -26.17 -1.73
C PHE A 431 -17.93 -26.56 -0.98
N ASP A 432 -18.13 -26.05 0.23
CA ASP A 432 -19.37 -26.23 1.00
C ASP A 432 -20.56 -25.67 0.24
N GLU A 433 -20.49 -24.43 -0.23
CA GLU A 433 -21.56 -23.81 -1.04
C GLU A 433 -21.86 -24.60 -2.32
N LEU A 434 -20.83 -25.12 -2.99
CA LEU A 434 -21.02 -25.94 -4.19
C LEU A 434 -21.74 -27.25 -3.86
N SER A 435 -21.43 -27.86 -2.71
CA SER A 435 -22.09 -29.09 -2.26
C SER A 435 -23.56 -28.86 -1.92
N ASP A 436 -23.87 -27.76 -1.23
CA ASP A 436 -25.23 -27.36 -0.88
C ASP A 436 -26.09 -27.02 -2.10
N ARG A 437 -25.51 -26.39 -3.12
CA ARG A 437 -26.23 -26.10 -4.36
C ARG A 437 -26.59 -27.38 -5.10
N LYS A 438 -25.70 -28.38 -5.11
CA LYS A 438 -25.96 -29.68 -5.77
C LYS A 438 -27.05 -30.47 -5.05
N SER A 439 -26.99 -30.57 -3.72
CA SER A 439 -28.00 -31.29 -2.94
C SER A 439 -29.40 -30.69 -3.11
N ASN A 440 -29.51 -29.36 -3.16
CA ASN A 440 -30.78 -28.67 -3.40
C ASN A 440 -31.38 -28.89 -4.80
N ILE A 441 -30.55 -29.15 -5.81
CA ILE A 441 -31.02 -29.48 -7.18
C ILE A 441 -31.55 -30.92 -7.21
N GLU A 442 -30.84 -31.86 -6.59
CA GLU A 442 -31.24 -33.28 -6.52
C GLU A 442 -32.56 -33.50 -5.74
N THR A 443 -32.90 -32.64 -4.79
CA THR A 443 -34.22 -32.69 -4.08
C THR A 443 -35.38 -32.07 -4.85
N LYS A 444 -35.15 -31.40 -5.98
CA LYS A 444 -36.19 -30.75 -6.80
C LYS A 444 -36.55 -31.51 -8.07
N GLU A 445 -35.77 -32.55 -8.40
CA GLU A 445 -36.11 -33.58 -9.39
C GLU A 445 -36.83 -34.75 -8.70
#